data_AF-A0A816T3D2-F1
#
_entry.id   AF-A0A816T3D2-F1
#
_cell.length_a   1.000
_cell.length_b   1.000
_cell.length_c   1.000
_cell.angle_alpha   90.00
_cell.angle_beta   90.00
_cell.angle_gamma   90.00
#
_symmetry.space_group_name_H-M   'P 1'
#
loop_
_entity.id
_entity.type
_entity.pdbx_description
1 polymer ?
#
loop_
_entity_poly.entity_id
_entity_poly.type
_entity_poly.pdbx_seq_one_letter_code
_entity_poly.pdbx_strand_id
1 'polypeptide(L)'
;MNSGISHPTSFSQQPISDSYEHFLTKSIKNCPKNLYEGQKPQNHQLSFSTSLGLTNSIEGISSKEPPMFFLLTDSHGKYFPPVLQATSYRIIVKPISGLQWINHYDKNLCTRSLLLSSSISSILSSCVGVLFLIGTNSIRNTSAPRIIEQLEDIIDLVRFNYDHLQSKADISITSVFPCHKTSKLFPSISSLSSNVNNYNILLEDLSIRKDFSMLHLPITVEHLNNDGLHIRFPYVSILWNFLEQYLADLIIKKSTFTRCIPRSRTAVKKRNKKQHEKLKQKRKTYSSIKYIDTIWKLKDLKAYLKYKEIKYGHLLEIRRNKLYVYFNNIIQKQQAERILNLISFDANSFSDWCHTSTS
;
A
#
# COMPACT_ATOMS: atom_id res chain seq x y z
N MET A 1 -61.92 0.81 34.52
CA MET A 1 -60.55 0.31 34.69
C MET A 1 -59.74 0.78 33.50
N ASN A 2 -58.76 1.66 33.78
CA ASN A 2 -57.64 2.04 32.92
C ASN A 2 -56.97 0.78 32.34
N SER A 3 -56.28 0.73 31.19
CA SER A 3 -55.68 1.72 30.29
C SER A 3 -55.11 0.90 29.13
N GLY A 4 -55.07 1.41 27.89
CA GLY A 4 -54.36 0.70 26.83
C GLY A 4 -54.47 1.36 25.46
N ILE A 5 -53.66 2.39 25.27
CA ILE A 5 -53.45 3.13 24.01
C ILE A 5 -52.78 2.22 22.96
N SER A 6 -53.24 2.27 21.71
CA SER A 6 -52.44 1.85 20.55
C SER A 6 -52.71 2.73 19.33
N HIS A 7 -51.92 3.80 19.20
CA HIS A 7 -51.63 4.43 17.91
C HIS A 7 -50.35 3.80 17.33
N PRO A 8 -50.30 3.43 16.04
CA PRO A 8 -49.03 3.29 15.35
C PRO A 8 -48.60 4.65 14.79
N THR A 9 -47.48 5.15 15.33
CA THR A 9 -46.75 6.31 14.85
C THR A 9 -46.09 6.00 13.50
N SER A 10 -46.37 6.86 12.52
CA SER A 10 -45.65 6.97 11.27
C SER A 10 -44.21 7.42 11.54
N PHE A 11 -43.23 6.55 11.30
CA PHE A 11 -41.83 6.98 11.21
C PHE A 11 -41.55 7.46 9.79
N SER A 12 -41.51 8.78 9.61
CA SER A 12 -40.85 9.42 8.47
C SER A 12 -39.34 9.18 8.60
N GLN A 13 -38.77 8.33 7.76
CA GLN A 13 -37.32 8.36 7.54
C GLN A 13 -37.01 9.54 6.63
N GLN A 14 -36.32 10.53 7.18
CA GLN A 14 -35.66 11.57 6.40
C GLN A 14 -34.53 10.92 5.57
N PRO A 15 -34.33 11.33 4.31
CA PRO A 15 -33.14 10.94 3.57
C PRO A 15 -31.92 11.59 4.22
N ILE A 16 -30.94 10.75 4.60
CA ILE A 16 -29.60 11.20 4.97
C ILE A 16 -29.01 11.79 3.69
N SER A 17 -28.87 13.11 3.68
CA SER A 17 -28.20 13.85 2.62
C SER A 17 -26.72 13.47 2.58
N ASP A 18 -26.25 13.08 1.40
CA ASP A 18 -24.85 12.90 1.07
C ASP A 18 -24.02 14.15 1.41
N SER A 19 -23.08 14.00 2.32
CA SER A 19 -21.98 14.94 2.50
C SER A 19 -20.74 14.36 1.84
N TYR A 20 -20.31 14.95 0.72
CA TYR A 20 -18.92 15.15 0.23
C TYR A 20 -18.88 15.26 -1.31
N GLU A 21 -19.62 16.21 -1.88
CA GLU A 21 -19.26 16.82 -3.16
C GLU A 21 -18.32 18.00 -2.90
N HIS A 22 -17.01 17.80 -3.06
CA HIS A 22 -16.08 18.90 -3.29
C HIS A 22 -15.69 18.92 -4.77
N PHE A 23 -16.55 19.55 -5.56
CA PHE A 23 -16.19 20.05 -6.89
C PHE A 23 -15.14 21.17 -6.74
N LEU A 24 -13.91 20.91 -7.16
CA LEU A 24 -12.96 21.96 -7.50
C LEU A 24 -13.18 22.37 -8.96
N THR A 25 -14.27 23.10 -9.23
CA THR A 25 -14.38 23.89 -10.46
C THR A 25 -13.49 25.13 -10.35
N LYS A 26 -12.20 24.99 -10.69
CA LYS A 26 -11.39 26.17 -11.03
C LYS A 26 -11.75 26.60 -12.44
N SER A 27 -12.56 27.65 -12.50
CA SER A 27 -12.83 28.46 -13.69
C SER A 27 -11.53 28.79 -14.44
N ILE A 28 -11.43 28.30 -15.67
CA ILE A 28 -10.40 28.67 -16.65
C ILE A 28 -10.72 30.09 -17.11
N LYS A 29 -10.28 31.10 -16.36
CA LYS A 29 -10.34 32.50 -16.81
C LYS A 29 -9.07 33.31 -16.58
N ASN A 30 -7.94 32.69 -16.25
CA ASN A 30 -6.65 33.39 -16.20
C ASN A 30 -5.53 32.54 -16.83
N CYS A 31 -5.53 32.45 -18.16
CA CYS A 31 -4.31 32.16 -18.93
C CYS A 31 -3.67 33.50 -19.34
N PRO A 32 -2.45 33.83 -18.90
CA PRO A 32 -1.75 35.00 -19.42
C PRO A 32 -1.40 34.78 -20.90
N LYS A 33 -1.77 35.77 -21.72
CA LYS A 33 -1.73 35.76 -23.19
C LYS A 33 -0.34 35.94 -23.81
N ASN A 34 0.74 35.96 -23.03
CA ASN A 34 2.06 36.30 -23.53
C ASN A 34 3.05 35.21 -23.16
N LEU A 35 3.34 34.32 -24.11
CA LEU A 35 4.60 33.59 -24.24
C LEU A 35 4.67 33.03 -25.67
N TYR A 36 4.47 33.92 -26.65
CA TYR A 36 5.01 33.75 -27.99
C TYR A 36 6.23 34.65 -28.07
N GLU A 37 7.42 34.08 -27.88
CA GLU A 37 8.62 34.55 -28.55
C GLU A 37 9.68 33.46 -28.45
N GLY A 38 10.10 32.96 -29.60
CA GLY A 38 11.05 31.88 -29.71
C GLY A 38 12.45 32.32 -29.32
N GLN A 39 13.16 31.47 -28.59
CA GLN A 39 14.60 31.50 -28.56
C GLN A 39 15.15 30.09 -28.77
N LYS A 40 16.01 29.97 -29.79
CA LYS A 40 16.82 28.80 -30.14
C LYS A 40 17.68 28.38 -28.94
N PRO A 41 17.96 27.08 -28.74
CA PRO A 41 18.94 26.66 -27.75
C PRO A 41 20.36 26.96 -28.27
N GLN A 42 21.09 27.83 -27.57
CA GLN A 42 22.53 27.94 -27.71
C GLN A 42 23.21 26.91 -26.81
N ASN A 43 24.11 26.13 -27.42
CA ASN A 43 25.06 25.26 -26.75
C ASN A 43 25.99 26.08 -25.85
N HIS A 44 26.04 25.74 -24.56
CA HIS A 44 27.20 26.06 -23.72
C HIS A 44 27.59 24.84 -22.87
N GLN A 45 28.62 24.16 -23.35
CA GLN A 45 29.55 23.42 -22.49
C GLN A 45 30.26 24.44 -21.60
N LEU A 46 30.15 24.27 -20.28
CA LEU A 46 31.11 24.85 -19.33
C LEU A 46 31.43 23.79 -18.29
N SER A 47 32.56 23.12 -18.52
CA SER A 47 33.32 22.37 -17.53
C SER A 47 33.98 23.35 -16.57
N PHE A 48 33.72 23.22 -15.26
CA PHE A 48 34.58 23.77 -14.23
C PHE A 48 34.89 22.70 -13.19
N SER A 49 36.13 22.23 -13.26
CA SER A 49 36.82 21.48 -12.24
C SER A 49 37.44 22.45 -11.23
N THR A 50 37.02 22.36 -9.97
CA THR A 50 37.80 22.86 -8.83
C THR A 50 37.77 21.82 -7.72
N SER A 51 38.88 21.09 -7.61
CA SER A 51 39.24 20.28 -6.46
C SER A 51 39.85 21.18 -5.38
N LEU A 52 39.30 21.13 -4.17
CA LEU A 52 40.07 21.33 -2.95
C LEU A 52 39.36 20.58 -1.82
N GLY A 53 40.08 19.64 -1.23
CA GLY A 53 39.56 18.57 -0.40
C GLY A 53 39.15 18.99 1.00
N LEU A 54 38.33 18.13 1.61
CA LEU A 54 38.31 17.87 3.04
C LEU A 54 37.88 16.42 3.22
N THR A 55 38.83 15.63 3.71
CA THR A 55 38.67 14.26 4.18
C THR A 55 37.64 14.20 5.29
N ASN A 56 36.61 13.37 5.12
CA ASN A 56 36.04 12.60 6.23
C ASN A 56 35.38 11.35 5.65
N SER A 57 35.95 10.22 6.06
CA SER A 57 35.42 8.88 5.90
C SER A 57 34.00 8.77 6.46
N ILE A 58 33.00 8.73 5.59
CA ILE A 58 31.68 8.18 5.90
C ILE A 58 31.58 6.85 5.16
N GLU A 59 31.87 5.79 5.90
CA GLU A 59 31.50 4.43 5.52
C GLU A 59 29.97 4.38 5.27
N GLY A 60 29.58 3.96 4.07
CA GLY A 60 28.30 3.28 3.87
C GLY A 60 27.04 4.13 3.72
N ILE A 61 27.05 5.19 2.90
CA ILE A 61 25.80 5.58 2.23
C ILE A 61 25.57 4.56 1.12
N SER A 62 24.85 3.47 1.43
CA SER A 62 24.20 2.68 0.40
C SER A 62 23.32 3.65 -0.37
N SER A 63 23.76 4.06 -1.57
CA SER A 63 22.97 4.81 -2.51
C SER A 63 21.83 3.90 -2.96
N LYS A 64 20.78 3.80 -2.14
CA LYS A 64 19.55 3.15 -2.56
C LYS A 64 19.10 3.88 -3.81
N GLU A 65 19.05 3.15 -4.91
CA GLU A 65 18.43 3.67 -6.13
C GLU A 65 17.04 4.19 -5.76
N PRO A 66 16.66 5.37 -6.26
CA PRO A 66 15.37 5.93 -5.94
C PRO A 66 14.25 5.05 -6.51
N PRO A 67 13.07 5.04 -5.88
CA PRO A 67 11.93 4.27 -6.35
C PRO A 67 11.61 4.58 -7.82
N MET A 68 11.44 3.52 -8.60
CA MET A 68 11.22 3.58 -10.04
C MET A 68 9.76 3.34 -10.40
N PHE A 69 9.15 4.20 -11.21
CA PHE A 69 7.86 3.93 -11.84
C PHE A 69 8.06 3.60 -13.32
N PHE A 70 7.24 2.69 -13.85
CA PHE A 70 7.27 2.30 -15.25
C PHE A 70 6.07 2.89 -16.01
N LEU A 71 6.31 3.51 -17.16
CA LEU A 71 5.30 3.99 -18.09
C LEU A 71 5.39 3.20 -19.40
N LEU A 72 4.42 2.33 -19.64
CA LEU A 72 4.24 1.67 -20.93
C LEU A 72 3.21 2.44 -21.75
N THR A 73 3.57 2.82 -22.97
CA THR A 73 2.76 3.73 -23.78
C THR A 73 2.77 3.34 -25.25
N ASP A 74 1.70 3.69 -25.96
CA ASP A 74 1.63 3.57 -27.41
C ASP A 74 2.43 4.71 -28.10
N SER A 75 2.05 5.10 -29.33
CA SER A 75 2.72 6.19 -30.07
C SER A 75 2.62 7.55 -29.38
N HIS A 76 1.70 7.75 -28.43
CA HIS A 76 1.54 9.03 -27.74
C HIS A 76 2.73 9.38 -26.85
N GLY A 77 3.45 8.40 -26.31
CA GLY A 77 4.66 8.64 -25.53
C GLY A 77 5.96 8.70 -26.31
N LYS A 78 5.91 8.68 -27.65
CA LYS A 78 7.11 8.69 -28.53
C LYS A 78 8.08 9.83 -28.21
N TYR A 79 7.57 10.98 -27.79
CA TYR A 79 8.35 12.18 -27.51
C TYR A 79 8.56 12.43 -26.01
N PHE A 80 8.16 11.49 -25.14
CA PHE A 80 8.47 11.58 -23.72
C PHE A 80 9.94 11.24 -23.47
N PRO A 81 10.57 11.79 -22.42
CA PRO A 81 11.90 11.37 -22.01
C PRO A 81 11.92 9.86 -21.71
N PRO A 82 12.82 9.07 -22.31
CA PRO A 82 12.84 7.61 -22.11
C PRO A 82 13.19 7.24 -20.66
N VAL A 83 13.96 8.09 -19.97
CA VAL A 83 14.23 8.00 -18.54
C VAL A 83 14.21 9.40 -17.97
N LEU A 84 13.45 9.60 -16.89
CA LEU A 84 13.54 10.77 -16.02
C LEU A 84 14.12 10.34 -14.68
N GLN A 85 15.20 10.99 -14.26
CA GLN A 85 15.90 10.70 -13.02
C GLN A 85 15.88 11.96 -12.14
N ALA A 86 15.12 11.91 -11.06
CA ALA A 86 15.15 12.90 -9.99
C ALA A 86 15.95 12.36 -8.79
N THR A 87 16.20 13.22 -7.80
CA THR A 87 16.86 12.82 -6.54
C THR A 87 15.99 11.84 -5.73
N SER A 88 14.67 11.96 -5.81
CA SER A 88 13.71 11.21 -5.00
C SER A 88 12.99 10.08 -5.75
N TYR A 89 13.04 10.05 -7.09
CA TYR A 89 12.35 9.05 -7.90
C TYR A 89 12.98 8.88 -9.28
N ARG A 90 12.61 7.79 -9.97
CA ARG A 90 12.95 7.51 -11.37
C ARG A 90 11.69 7.13 -12.15
N ILE A 91 11.57 7.57 -13.40
CA ILE A 91 10.52 7.13 -14.32
C ILE A 91 11.19 6.53 -15.56
N ILE A 92 10.80 5.31 -15.94
CA ILE A 92 11.22 4.68 -17.19
C ILE A 92 10.03 4.68 -18.14
N VAL A 93 10.20 5.22 -19.34
CA VAL A 93 9.16 5.28 -20.37
C VAL A 93 9.52 4.33 -21.51
N LYS A 94 8.57 3.48 -21.90
CA LYS A 94 8.69 2.59 -23.06
C LYS A 94 7.57 2.86 -24.06
N PRO A 95 7.82 3.71 -25.08
CA PRO A 95 6.86 3.92 -26.16
C PRO A 95 6.95 2.84 -27.23
N ILE A 96 5.79 2.34 -27.67
CA ILE A 96 5.68 1.35 -28.75
C ILE A 96 4.54 1.77 -29.69
N SER A 97 4.88 2.28 -30.87
CA SER A 97 3.89 2.70 -31.86
C SER A 97 3.01 1.53 -32.31
N GLY A 98 1.69 1.70 -32.30
CA GLY A 98 0.74 0.66 -32.69
C GLY A 98 0.37 -0.32 -31.57
N LEU A 99 0.89 -0.14 -30.35
CA LEU A 99 0.62 -1.00 -29.21
C LEU A 99 -0.89 -1.09 -28.91
N GLN A 100 -1.36 -2.31 -28.71
CA GLN A 100 -2.71 -2.68 -28.33
C GLN A 100 -2.68 -3.56 -27.07
N TRP A 101 -3.79 -3.63 -26.35
CA TRP A 101 -3.93 -4.49 -25.17
C TRP A 101 -3.70 -5.96 -25.53
N ILE A 102 -4.41 -6.42 -26.56
CA ILE A 102 -4.16 -7.69 -27.24
C ILE A 102 -4.09 -7.44 -28.75
N ASN A 103 -3.00 -7.90 -29.36
CA ASN A 103 -2.85 -7.98 -30.82
C ASN A 103 -2.60 -9.45 -31.18
N HIS A 104 -3.46 -9.99 -32.03
CA HIS A 104 -3.40 -11.40 -32.45
C HIS A 104 -2.39 -11.66 -33.56
N TYR A 105 -1.97 -10.61 -34.27
CA TYR A 105 -1.10 -10.72 -35.45
C TYR A 105 0.37 -10.45 -35.11
N ASP A 106 0.64 -9.51 -34.21
CA ASP A 106 2.00 -9.15 -33.82
C ASP A 106 2.15 -9.11 -32.30
N LYS A 107 2.97 -10.04 -31.77
CA LYS A 107 3.29 -10.13 -30.34
C LYS A 107 4.04 -8.89 -29.83
N ASN A 108 4.77 -8.19 -30.69
CA ASN A 108 5.50 -6.96 -30.32
C ASN A 108 4.58 -5.75 -30.17
N LEU A 109 3.34 -5.84 -30.69
CA LEU A 109 2.29 -4.82 -30.54
C LEU A 109 1.20 -5.27 -29.56
N CYS A 110 1.45 -6.34 -28.80
CA CYS A 110 0.50 -6.93 -27.86
C CYS A 110 1.01 -6.73 -26.42
N THR A 111 0.35 -5.87 -25.64
CA THR A 111 0.72 -5.60 -24.23
C THR A 111 0.82 -6.89 -23.43
N ARG A 112 -0.16 -7.79 -23.55
CA ARG A 112 -0.14 -9.08 -22.84
C ARG A 112 1.14 -9.89 -23.12
N SER A 113 1.59 -9.94 -24.38
CA SER A 113 2.82 -10.66 -24.75
C SER A 113 4.07 -9.94 -24.26
N LEU A 114 4.08 -8.61 -24.35
CA LEU A 114 5.21 -7.79 -23.90
C LEU A 114 5.43 -7.87 -22.39
N LEU A 115 4.38 -7.93 -21.58
CA LEU A 115 4.46 -8.08 -20.12
C LEU A 115 5.17 -9.38 -19.69
N LEU A 116 5.18 -10.39 -20.56
CA LEU A 116 5.87 -11.67 -20.38
C LEU A 116 7.28 -11.69 -20.99
N SER A 117 7.67 -10.64 -21.73
CA SER A 117 9.02 -10.54 -22.29
C SER A 117 10.04 -10.24 -21.20
N SER A 118 11.26 -10.78 -21.32
CA SER A 118 12.33 -10.59 -20.33
C SER A 118 12.67 -9.12 -20.09
N SER A 119 12.65 -8.29 -21.14
CA SER A 119 12.97 -6.86 -21.04
C SER A 119 11.99 -6.08 -20.17
N ILE A 120 10.68 -6.27 -20.37
CA ILE A 120 9.63 -5.59 -19.60
C ILE A 120 9.48 -6.24 -18.23
N SER A 121 9.60 -7.57 -18.16
CA SER A 121 9.50 -8.30 -16.89
C SER A 121 10.59 -7.89 -15.90
N SER A 122 11.82 -7.65 -16.37
CA SER A 122 12.91 -7.11 -15.54
C SER A 122 12.58 -5.73 -14.97
N ILE A 123 11.99 -4.84 -15.78
CA ILE A 123 11.56 -3.51 -15.33
C ILE A 123 10.43 -3.63 -14.29
N LEU A 124 9.40 -4.43 -14.59
CA LEU A 124 8.27 -4.65 -13.68
C LEU A 124 8.70 -5.29 -12.36
N SER A 125 9.72 -6.14 -12.37
CA SER A 125 10.26 -6.77 -11.15
C SER A 125 10.94 -5.78 -10.19
N SER A 126 11.32 -4.60 -10.68
CA SER A 126 12.07 -3.59 -9.91
C SER A 126 11.31 -2.30 -9.66
N CYS A 127 10.22 -2.05 -10.39
CA CYS A 127 9.42 -0.85 -10.24
C CYS A 127 8.57 -0.87 -8.96
N VAL A 128 8.16 0.31 -8.49
CA VAL A 128 7.16 0.45 -7.42
C VAL A 128 5.74 0.59 -7.97
N GLY A 129 5.58 0.70 -9.29
CA GLY A 129 4.30 0.84 -9.96
C GLY A 129 4.43 0.97 -11.47
N VAL A 130 3.33 0.74 -12.16
CA VAL A 130 3.21 0.82 -13.62
C VAL A 130 2.01 1.68 -14.01
N LEU A 131 2.21 2.56 -14.98
CA LEU A 131 1.18 3.33 -15.68
C LEU A 131 1.09 2.85 -17.13
N PHE A 132 -0.11 2.52 -17.56
CA PHE A 132 -0.42 2.16 -18.94
C PHE A 132 -1.12 3.33 -19.64
N LEU A 133 -0.43 3.94 -20.60
CA LEU A 133 -0.99 4.89 -21.56
C LEU A 133 -1.24 4.18 -22.89
N ILE A 134 -2.27 3.33 -22.90
CA ILE A 134 -2.57 2.41 -24.01
C ILE A 134 -4.08 2.40 -24.23
N GLY A 135 -4.48 2.23 -25.48
CA GLY A 135 -5.86 1.84 -25.80
C GLY A 135 -6.37 2.46 -27.08
N THR A 136 -5.75 3.52 -27.59
CA THR A 136 -6.18 4.21 -28.82
C THR A 136 -6.17 3.28 -30.03
N ASN A 137 -5.16 2.41 -30.16
CA ASN A 137 -5.13 1.41 -31.24
C ASN A 137 -6.11 0.25 -31.01
N SER A 138 -6.41 -0.09 -29.75
CA SER A 138 -7.34 -1.15 -29.37
C SER A 138 -8.78 -0.72 -29.67
N ILE A 139 -9.18 0.46 -29.18
CA ILE A 139 -10.56 0.96 -29.27
C ILE A 139 -11.03 1.23 -30.70
N ARG A 140 -10.07 1.50 -31.60
CA ARG A 140 -10.36 1.65 -33.03
C ARG A 140 -10.81 0.36 -33.70
N ASN A 141 -10.42 -0.80 -33.19
CA ASN A 141 -10.63 -2.07 -33.91
C ASN A 141 -11.33 -3.15 -33.07
N THR A 142 -11.65 -2.84 -31.81
CA THR A 142 -12.27 -3.78 -30.86
C THR A 142 -13.34 -3.06 -30.06
N SER A 143 -14.45 -3.74 -29.77
CA SER A 143 -15.51 -3.20 -28.92
C SER A 143 -15.04 -3.01 -27.49
N ALA A 144 -15.53 -1.95 -26.84
CA ALA A 144 -15.20 -1.61 -25.46
C ALA A 144 -15.36 -2.78 -24.48
N PRO A 145 -16.50 -3.52 -24.44
CA PRO A 145 -16.66 -4.65 -23.52
C PRO A 145 -15.57 -5.70 -23.68
N ARG A 146 -15.20 -6.03 -24.93
CA ARG A 146 -14.15 -7.00 -25.20
C ARG A 146 -12.79 -6.51 -24.74
N ILE A 147 -12.47 -5.22 -24.88
CA ILE A 147 -11.21 -4.68 -24.35
C ILE A 147 -11.19 -4.74 -22.82
N ILE A 148 -12.33 -4.52 -22.17
CA ILE A 148 -12.43 -4.54 -20.71
C ILE A 148 -12.18 -5.95 -20.16
N GLU A 149 -12.71 -7.00 -20.81
CA GLU A 149 -12.34 -8.39 -20.51
C GLU A 149 -10.83 -8.63 -20.62
N GLN A 150 -10.20 -8.12 -21.68
CA GLN A 150 -8.75 -8.26 -21.89
C GLN A 150 -7.94 -7.53 -20.82
N LEU A 151 -8.43 -6.36 -20.39
CA LEU A 151 -7.82 -5.59 -19.32
C LEU A 151 -7.90 -6.31 -17.98
N GLU A 152 -9.03 -6.95 -17.70
CA GLU A 152 -9.19 -7.78 -16.52
C GLU A 152 -8.10 -8.86 -16.46
N ASP A 153 -7.93 -9.61 -17.54
CA ASP A 153 -6.89 -10.64 -17.68
C ASP A 153 -5.46 -10.08 -17.55
N ILE A 154 -5.22 -8.86 -18.04
CA ILE A 154 -3.91 -8.20 -17.98
C ILE A 154 -3.58 -7.78 -16.55
N ILE A 155 -4.55 -7.23 -15.82
CA ILE A 155 -4.37 -6.83 -14.43
C ILE A 155 -4.10 -8.06 -13.56
N ASP A 156 -4.89 -9.12 -13.75
CA ASP A 156 -4.70 -10.37 -13.03
C ASP A 156 -3.33 -10.99 -13.38
N LEU A 157 -2.89 -10.90 -14.63
CA LEU A 157 -1.55 -11.35 -15.05
C LEU A 157 -0.42 -10.56 -14.36
N VAL A 158 -0.52 -9.23 -14.29
CA VAL A 158 0.49 -8.38 -13.62
C VAL A 158 0.55 -8.76 -12.13
N ARG A 159 -0.60 -8.85 -11.46
CA ARG A 159 -0.65 -9.20 -10.04
C ARG A 159 -0.18 -10.61 -9.74
N PHE A 160 -0.45 -11.56 -10.63
CA PHE A 160 0.02 -12.93 -10.47
C PHE A 160 1.54 -13.05 -10.54
N ASN A 161 2.18 -12.26 -11.42
CA ASN A 161 3.63 -12.36 -11.63
C ASN A 161 4.45 -11.40 -10.72
N TYR A 162 3.84 -10.34 -10.20
CA TYR A 162 4.53 -9.29 -9.45
C TYR A 162 3.84 -9.02 -8.11
N ASP A 163 4.24 -9.75 -7.06
CA ASP A 163 3.68 -9.68 -5.69
C ASP A 163 3.68 -8.28 -5.05
N HIS A 164 4.52 -7.38 -5.54
CA HIS A 164 4.64 -6.01 -5.04
C HIS A 164 3.71 -5.01 -5.74
N LEU A 165 2.99 -5.42 -6.79
CA LEU A 165 2.09 -4.60 -7.59
C LEU A 165 0.61 -4.95 -7.34
N GLN A 166 0.18 -4.89 -6.08
CA GLN A 166 -1.15 -5.37 -5.67
C GLN A 166 -2.14 -4.25 -5.38
N SER A 167 -1.66 -3.14 -4.82
CA SER A 167 -2.48 -2.03 -4.34
C SER A 167 -2.98 -1.14 -5.48
N LYS A 168 -4.05 -0.37 -5.19
CA LYS A 168 -4.59 0.65 -6.09
C LYS A 168 -3.57 1.59 -6.72
N ALA A 169 -2.54 1.96 -5.95
CA ALA A 169 -1.52 2.91 -6.39
C ALA A 169 -0.36 2.25 -7.18
N ASP A 170 -0.33 0.92 -7.29
CA ASP A 170 0.71 0.17 -8.00
C ASP A 170 0.42 0.04 -9.50
N ILE A 171 -0.85 0.00 -9.88
CA ILE A 171 -1.28 -0.14 -11.27
C ILE A 171 -2.15 1.05 -11.61
N SER A 172 -1.79 1.77 -12.68
CA SER A 172 -2.56 2.88 -13.19
C SER A 172 -2.86 2.68 -14.68
N ILE A 173 -4.10 2.96 -15.10
CA ILE A 173 -4.51 2.89 -16.51
C ILE A 173 -5.18 4.22 -16.87
N THR A 174 -4.80 4.81 -18.00
CA THR A 174 -5.39 6.06 -18.45
C THR A 174 -6.71 5.84 -19.16
N SER A 175 -7.62 6.81 -19.08
CA SER A 175 -8.71 6.94 -20.07
C SER A 175 -8.12 7.02 -21.48
N VAL A 176 -8.82 6.47 -22.47
CA VAL A 176 -8.38 6.59 -23.87
C VAL A 176 -8.72 7.99 -24.39
N PHE A 177 -7.81 8.53 -25.22
CA PHE A 177 -8.01 9.83 -25.86
C PHE A 177 -9.22 9.83 -26.80
N PRO A 178 -9.82 11.01 -27.05
CA PRO A 178 -10.73 11.17 -28.17
C PRO A 178 -10.07 10.69 -29.47
N CYS A 179 -10.85 10.03 -30.33
CA CYS A 179 -10.35 9.49 -31.58
C CYS A 179 -11.40 9.65 -32.68
N HIS A 180 -11.03 10.33 -33.75
CA HIS A 180 -11.85 10.54 -34.95
C HIS A 180 -11.38 9.71 -36.15
N LYS A 181 -10.27 8.99 -36.01
CA LYS A 181 -9.75 8.09 -37.05
C LYS A 181 -10.55 6.78 -37.06
N THR A 182 -11.53 6.69 -37.93
CA THR A 182 -12.43 5.53 -38.10
C THR A 182 -11.68 4.25 -38.52
N SER A 183 -12.40 3.13 -38.51
CA SER A 183 -11.92 1.82 -38.95
C SER A 183 -13.04 1.04 -39.65
N LYS A 184 -12.76 -0.19 -40.10
CA LYS A 184 -13.79 -1.07 -40.67
C LYS A 184 -14.87 -1.43 -39.64
N LEU A 185 -14.51 -1.59 -38.36
CA LEU A 185 -15.46 -1.95 -37.30
C LEU A 185 -16.29 -0.74 -36.84
N PHE A 186 -15.69 0.45 -36.86
CA PHE A 186 -16.35 1.71 -36.50
C PHE A 186 -16.25 2.69 -37.68
N PRO A 187 -17.15 2.58 -38.68
CA PRO A 187 -17.04 3.32 -39.93
C PRO A 187 -17.38 4.81 -39.80
N SER A 188 -18.07 5.21 -38.73
CA SER A 188 -18.43 6.61 -38.47
C SER A 188 -17.80 7.14 -37.18
N ILE A 189 -17.53 8.45 -37.14
CA ILE A 189 -17.03 9.14 -35.94
C ILE A 189 -17.99 8.90 -34.76
N SER A 190 -19.30 9.02 -34.97
CA SER A 190 -20.31 8.78 -33.93
C SER A 190 -20.19 7.38 -33.32
N SER A 191 -20.08 6.33 -34.15
CA SER A 191 -19.92 4.96 -33.66
C SER A 191 -18.61 4.75 -32.88
N LEU A 192 -17.51 5.37 -33.32
CA LEU A 192 -16.23 5.28 -32.64
C LEU A 192 -16.24 6.05 -31.32
N SER A 193 -16.78 7.27 -31.30
CA SER A 193 -16.96 8.09 -30.10
C SER A 193 -17.84 7.38 -29.06
N SER A 194 -18.92 6.72 -29.50
CA SER A 194 -19.75 5.89 -28.62
C SER A 194 -18.93 4.75 -28.00
N ASN A 195 -18.09 4.06 -28.79
CA ASN A 195 -17.22 3.01 -28.29
C ASN A 195 -16.16 3.54 -27.30
N VAL A 196 -15.54 4.69 -27.58
CA VAL A 196 -14.58 5.36 -26.67
C VAL A 196 -15.25 5.73 -25.34
N ASN A 197 -16.44 6.32 -25.38
CA ASN A 197 -17.18 6.68 -24.16
C ASN A 197 -17.54 5.43 -23.35
N ASN A 198 -18.03 4.38 -24.02
CA ASN A 198 -18.36 3.12 -23.37
C ASN A 198 -17.12 2.48 -22.71
N TYR A 199 -15.97 2.51 -23.37
CA TYR A 199 -14.71 2.03 -22.79
C TYR A 199 -14.34 2.79 -21.53
N ASN A 200 -14.41 4.12 -21.54
CA ASN A 200 -14.01 4.93 -20.38
C ASN A 200 -14.96 4.69 -19.18
N ILE A 201 -16.27 4.52 -19.43
CA ILE A 201 -17.26 4.17 -18.38
C ILE A 201 -16.96 2.78 -17.79
N LEU A 202 -16.76 1.78 -18.65
CA LEU A 202 -16.49 0.41 -18.20
C LEU A 202 -15.11 0.29 -17.54
N LEU A 203 -14.14 1.09 -17.94
CA LEU A 203 -12.81 1.14 -17.31
C LEU A 203 -12.90 1.69 -15.88
N GLU A 204 -13.76 2.69 -15.66
CA GLU A 204 -14.02 3.23 -14.33
C GLU A 204 -14.61 2.17 -13.40
N ASP A 205 -15.64 1.44 -13.84
CA ASP A 205 -16.20 0.30 -13.11
C ASP A 205 -15.15 -0.79 -12.84
N LEU A 206 -14.37 -1.16 -13.86
CA LEU A 206 -13.29 -2.14 -13.71
C LEU A 206 -12.24 -1.67 -12.69
N SER A 207 -11.93 -0.36 -12.65
CA SER A 207 -10.96 0.23 -11.71
C SER A 207 -11.39 0.10 -10.26
N ILE A 208 -12.70 0.19 -10.00
CA ILE A 208 -13.28 -0.02 -8.68
C ILE A 208 -13.24 -1.51 -8.33
N ARG A 209 -13.74 -2.37 -9.22
CA ARG A 209 -13.82 -3.82 -8.98
C ARG A 209 -12.46 -4.49 -8.79
N LYS A 210 -11.47 -4.09 -9.60
CA LYS A 210 -10.10 -4.61 -9.52
C LYS A 210 -9.16 -3.73 -8.70
N ASP A 211 -9.65 -2.69 -8.01
CA ASP A 211 -8.83 -1.82 -7.15
C ASP A 211 -7.52 -1.36 -7.82
N PHE A 212 -7.61 -0.65 -8.94
CA PHE A 212 -6.47 0.04 -9.57
C PHE A 212 -6.81 1.51 -9.81
N SER A 213 -5.80 2.33 -10.12
CA SER A 213 -6.01 3.76 -10.37
C SER A 213 -6.37 4.01 -11.83
N MET A 214 -7.54 4.60 -12.08
CA MET A 214 -7.85 5.18 -13.38
C MET A 214 -7.38 6.64 -13.42
N LEU A 215 -6.71 7.04 -14.50
CA LEU A 215 -6.26 8.42 -14.71
C LEU A 215 -6.99 9.05 -15.89
N HIS A 216 -7.79 10.07 -15.62
CA HIS A 216 -8.39 10.90 -16.67
C HIS A 216 -7.38 11.94 -17.17
N LEU A 217 -7.16 11.96 -18.47
CA LEU A 217 -6.21 12.89 -19.08
C LEU A 217 -6.95 14.11 -19.65
N PRO A 218 -6.42 15.34 -19.48
CA PRO A 218 -7.04 16.57 -19.95
C PRO A 218 -6.84 16.76 -21.47
N ILE A 219 -7.14 15.74 -22.28
CA ILE A 219 -7.01 15.76 -23.74
C ILE A 219 -8.38 15.74 -24.39
N THR A 220 -8.71 16.81 -25.10
CA THR A 220 -9.95 16.96 -25.88
C THR A 220 -9.67 16.78 -27.37
N VAL A 221 -10.72 16.77 -28.18
CA VAL A 221 -10.64 16.68 -29.65
C VAL A 221 -9.78 17.81 -30.24
N GLU A 222 -9.80 19.01 -29.65
CA GLU A 222 -9.04 20.18 -30.11
C GLU A 222 -7.52 20.00 -30.01
N HIS A 223 -7.08 19.09 -29.14
CA HIS A 223 -5.67 18.75 -28.95
C HIS A 223 -5.17 17.72 -29.97
N LEU A 224 -6.02 17.16 -30.83
CA LEU A 224 -5.65 16.16 -31.83
C LEU A 224 -5.10 16.80 -33.12
N ASN A 225 -4.19 16.10 -33.78
CA ASN A 225 -3.71 16.42 -35.13
C ASN A 225 -4.82 16.21 -36.15
N ASN A 226 -4.55 16.66 -37.38
CA ASN A 226 -5.43 16.49 -38.53
C ASN A 226 -5.73 15.02 -38.86
N ASP A 227 -4.94 14.07 -38.35
CA ASP A 227 -5.21 12.64 -38.52
C ASP A 227 -6.28 12.09 -37.58
N GLY A 228 -6.79 12.93 -36.67
CA GLY A 228 -7.84 12.60 -35.72
C GLY A 228 -7.45 11.50 -34.72
N LEU A 229 -6.15 11.25 -34.53
CA LEU A 229 -5.64 10.18 -33.68
C LEU A 229 -4.56 10.67 -32.73
N HIS A 230 -3.52 11.32 -33.25
CA HIS A 230 -2.35 11.68 -32.46
C HIS A 230 -2.50 13.08 -31.87
N ILE A 231 -1.97 13.28 -30.68
CA ILE A 231 -1.93 14.60 -30.03
C ILE A 231 -1.02 15.55 -30.83
N ARG A 232 -1.44 16.81 -31.00
CA ARG A 232 -0.60 17.85 -31.64
C ARG A 232 0.64 18.08 -30.80
N PHE A 233 1.78 18.21 -31.47
CA PHE A 233 3.08 18.33 -30.83
C PHE A 233 3.13 19.36 -29.67
N PRO A 234 2.51 20.57 -29.77
CA PRO A 234 2.51 21.53 -28.67
C PRO A 234 1.87 21.05 -27.36
N TYR A 235 0.94 20.09 -27.42
CA TYR A 235 0.25 19.56 -26.22
C TYR A 235 0.95 18.34 -25.62
N VAL A 236 1.97 17.79 -26.29
CA VAL A 236 2.70 16.61 -25.80
C VAL A 236 3.49 16.93 -24.53
N SER A 237 4.11 18.10 -24.43
CA SER A 237 4.80 18.56 -23.22
C SER A 237 3.83 18.79 -22.06
N ILE A 238 2.64 19.31 -22.33
CA ILE A 238 1.57 19.50 -21.33
C ILE A 238 1.14 18.14 -20.77
N LEU A 239 0.90 17.16 -21.64
CA LEU A 239 0.58 15.79 -21.24
C LEU A 239 1.71 15.18 -20.40
N TRP A 240 2.96 15.32 -20.84
CA TRP A 240 4.10 14.80 -20.09
C TRP A 240 4.19 15.41 -18.69
N ASN A 241 4.12 16.74 -18.56
CA ASN A 241 4.20 17.42 -17.27
C ASN A 241 3.09 16.96 -16.31
N PHE A 242 1.87 16.78 -16.83
CA PHE A 242 0.75 16.25 -16.05
C PHE A 242 1.04 14.82 -15.54
N LEU A 243 1.54 13.94 -16.42
CA LEU A 243 1.89 12.56 -16.06
C LEU A 243 3.06 12.51 -15.06
N GLU A 244 4.10 13.31 -15.28
CA GLU A 244 5.25 13.43 -14.38
C GLU A 244 4.80 13.82 -12.98
N GLN A 245 3.97 14.86 -12.86
CA GLN A 245 3.48 15.34 -11.58
C GLN A 245 2.62 14.28 -10.87
N TYR A 246 1.72 13.62 -11.60
CA TYR A 246 0.93 12.51 -11.09
C TYR A 246 1.79 11.35 -10.57
N LEU A 247 2.80 10.94 -11.34
CA LEU A 247 3.69 9.84 -10.98
C LEU A 247 4.59 10.21 -9.79
N ALA A 248 5.12 11.43 -9.75
CA ALA A 248 5.89 11.94 -8.62
C ALA A 248 5.07 11.92 -7.33
N ASP A 249 3.81 12.37 -7.38
CA ASP A 249 2.90 12.35 -6.22
C ASP A 249 2.62 10.93 -5.71
N LEU A 250 2.42 9.96 -6.61
CA LEU A 250 2.23 8.55 -6.24
C LEU A 250 3.48 8.00 -5.54
N ILE A 251 4.67 8.32 -6.03
CA ILE A 251 5.93 7.85 -5.47
C ILE A 251 6.17 8.48 -4.09
N ILE A 252 5.90 9.77 -3.92
CA ILE A 252 6.02 10.49 -2.65
C ILE A 252 5.02 9.93 -1.62
N LYS A 253 3.78 9.67 -2.01
CA LYS A 253 2.79 9.01 -1.14
C LYS A 253 3.29 7.63 -0.70
N LYS A 254 3.84 6.84 -1.62
CA LYS A 254 4.38 5.51 -1.28
C LYS A 254 5.62 5.54 -0.40
N SER A 255 6.47 6.56 -0.51
CA SER A 255 7.67 6.69 0.34
C SER A 255 7.33 7.19 1.75
N THR A 256 6.30 8.03 1.88
CA THR A 256 5.78 8.49 3.18
C THR A 256 5.01 7.41 3.95
N PHE A 257 4.39 6.45 3.25
CA PHE A 257 4.07 5.15 3.82
C PHE A 257 5.37 4.37 4.04
N THR A 258 6.05 4.65 5.15
CA THR A 258 7.12 3.79 5.66
C THR A 258 6.60 2.36 5.65
N ARG A 259 7.06 1.58 4.66
CA ARG A 259 6.76 0.15 4.54
C ARG A 259 7.08 -0.46 5.91
N CYS A 260 6.06 -0.77 6.69
CA CYS A 260 6.17 -1.87 7.64
C CYS A 260 6.35 -3.12 6.76
N ILE A 261 7.57 -3.33 6.27
CA ILE A 261 7.94 -4.55 5.57
C ILE A 261 7.53 -5.67 6.53
N PRO A 262 6.52 -6.47 6.19
CA PRO A 262 6.12 -7.56 7.04
C PRO A 262 7.36 -8.43 7.17
N ARG A 263 7.88 -8.57 8.39
CA ARG A 263 9.07 -9.38 8.64
C ARG A 263 8.77 -10.79 8.10
N SER A 264 9.74 -11.39 7.42
CA SER A 264 9.58 -12.76 6.92
C SER A 264 9.08 -13.69 8.03
N ARG A 265 8.27 -14.69 7.67
CA ARG A 265 7.74 -15.68 8.63
C ARG A 265 8.86 -16.27 9.49
N THR A 266 10.03 -16.49 8.91
CA THR A 266 11.24 -16.96 9.59
C THR A 266 11.78 -15.95 10.62
N ALA A 267 11.84 -14.66 10.27
CA ALA A 267 12.26 -13.60 11.19
C ALA A 267 11.27 -13.40 12.34
N VAL A 268 9.96 -13.50 12.06
CA VAL A 268 8.90 -13.48 13.08
C VAL A 268 9.06 -14.68 14.02
N LYS A 269 9.22 -15.91 13.48
CA LYS A 269 9.42 -17.13 14.29
C LYS A 269 10.69 -17.04 15.15
N LYS A 270 11.81 -16.53 14.60
CA LYS A 270 13.06 -16.34 15.35
C LYS A 270 12.92 -15.30 16.45
N ARG A 271 12.25 -14.17 16.18
CA ARG A 271 11.93 -13.15 17.19
C ARG A 271 11.06 -13.73 18.30
N ASN A 272 9.97 -14.41 17.95
CA ASN A 272 9.04 -14.98 18.91
C ASN A 272 9.72 -16.05 19.76
N LYS A 273 10.59 -16.89 19.17
CA LYS A 273 11.44 -17.83 19.91
C LYS A 273 12.35 -17.11 20.89
N LYS A 274 13.09 -16.08 20.45
CA LYS A 274 13.99 -15.29 21.31
C LYS A 274 13.22 -14.59 22.44
N GLN A 275 12.03 -14.06 22.16
CA GLN A 275 11.17 -13.42 23.14
C GLN A 275 10.61 -14.43 24.14
N HIS A 276 10.20 -15.61 23.68
CA HIS A 276 9.74 -16.70 24.53
C HIS A 276 10.85 -17.16 25.49
N GLU A 277 12.07 -17.39 24.98
CA GLU A 277 13.22 -17.74 25.81
C GLU A 277 13.57 -16.63 26.81
N LYS A 278 13.53 -15.35 26.39
CA LYS A 278 13.76 -14.22 27.30
C LYS A 278 12.71 -14.15 28.41
N LEU A 279 11.44 -14.39 28.09
CA LEU A 279 10.36 -14.44 29.07
C LEU A 279 10.49 -15.65 30.01
N LYS A 280 10.87 -16.82 29.48
CA LYS A 280 11.14 -18.03 30.26
C LYS A 280 12.29 -17.82 31.25
N GLN A 281 13.38 -17.19 30.80
CA GLN A 281 14.51 -16.83 31.64
C GLN A 281 14.09 -15.82 32.72
N LYS A 282 13.38 -14.74 32.36
CA LYS A 282 12.84 -13.78 33.34
C LYS A 282 11.96 -14.46 34.38
N ARG A 283 11.04 -15.35 33.97
CA ARG A 283 10.22 -16.12 34.90
C ARG A 283 11.09 -16.94 35.83
N LYS A 284 12.10 -17.67 35.34
CA LYS A 284 13.02 -18.45 36.20
C LYS A 284 13.78 -17.55 37.19
N THR A 285 14.25 -16.39 36.74
CA THR A 285 15.01 -15.46 37.58
C THR A 285 14.16 -14.86 38.69
N TYR A 286 12.95 -14.39 38.38
CA TYR A 286 12.11 -13.58 39.27
C TYR A 286 10.91 -14.31 39.86
N SER A 287 10.82 -15.64 39.72
CA SER A 287 9.79 -16.42 40.41
C SER A 287 10.36 -17.47 41.33
N SER A 288 9.56 -17.82 42.32
CA SER A 288 9.76 -18.96 43.21
C SER A 288 8.54 -19.87 43.10
N ILE A 289 8.79 -21.18 43.09
CA ILE A 289 7.77 -22.21 42.92
C ILE A 289 7.68 -22.99 44.22
N LYS A 290 6.47 -23.15 44.75
CA LYS A 290 6.20 -23.95 45.95
C LYS A 290 5.13 -24.99 45.68
N TYR A 291 5.36 -26.20 46.18
CA TYR A 291 4.33 -27.22 46.21
C TYR A 291 3.37 -26.90 47.34
N ILE A 292 2.08 -27.00 47.06
CA ILE A 292 1.02 -26.70 48.01
C ILE A 292 0.04 -27.86 48.02
N ASP A 293 -0.58 -28.11 49.16
CA ASP A 293 -1.69 -29.04 49.25
C ASP A 293 -2.93 -28.50 48.51
N THR A 294 -3.77 -29.40 48.03
CA THR A 294 -5.04 -29.10 47.35
C THR A 294 -6.02 -28.26 48.17
N ILE A 295 -5.92 -28.28 49.50
CA ILE A 295 -6.78 -27.47 50.37
C ILE A 295 -6.56 -25.96 50.19
N TRP A 296 -5.36 -25.55 49.78
CA TRP A 296 -4.99 -24.15 49.62
C TRP A 296 -5.64 -23.55 48.37
N LYS A 297 -6.54 -22.57 48.55
CA LYS A 297 -7.07 -21.77 47.44
C LYS A 297 -6.23 -20.50 47.25
N LEU A 298 -6.30 -19.92 46.05
CA LEU A 298 -5.52 -18.73 45.71
C LEU A 298 -5.83 -17.54 46.64
N LYS A 299 -7.08 -17.40 47.10
CA LYS A 299 -7.49 -16.37 48.06
C LYS A 299 -6.79 -16.55 49.41
N ASP A 300 -6.70 -17.78 49.87
CA ASP A 300 -6.10 -18.13 51.16
C ASP A 300 -4.58 -17.94 51.13
N LEU A 301 -3.94 -18.35 50.04
CA LEU A 301 -2.51 -18.12 49.82
C LEU A 301 -2.17 -16.62 49.78
N LYS A 302 -3.02 -15.79 49.17
CA LYS A 302 -2.84 -14.33 49.19
C LYS A 302 -2.87 -13.77 50.61
N ALA A 303 -3.85 -14.20 51.41
CA ALA A 303 -4.01 -13.76 52.79
C ALA A 303 -2.85 -14.27 53.68
N TYR A 304 -2.47 -15.54 53.53
CA TYR A 304 -1.40 -16.17 54.28
C TYR A 304 -0.02 -15.56 53.97
N LEU A 305 0.29 -15.32 52.69
CA LEU A 305 1.55 -14.64 52.32
C LEU A 305 1.60 -13.20 52.83
N LYS A 306 0.46 -12.51 52.91
CA LYS A 306 0.36 -11.19 53.53
C LYS A 306 0.60 -11.27 55.04
N TYR A 307 0.01 -12.25 55.72
CA TYR A 307 0.23 -12.52 57.15
C TYR A 307 1.71 -12.81 57.48
N LYS A 308 2.42 -13.52 56.58
CA LYS A 308 3.87 -13.76 56.69
C LYS A 308 4.74 -12.60 56.19
N GLU A 309 4.14 -11.44 55.91
CA GLU A 309 4.79 -10.21 55.45
C GLU A 309 5.61 -10.37 54.15
N ILE A 310 5.27 -11.34 53.31
CA ILE A 310 5.97 -11.60 52.06
C ILE A 310 5.49 -10.62 51.00
N LYS A 311 6.36 -9.70 50.59
CA LYS A 311 6.12 -8.78 49.47
C LYS A 311 6.35 -9.49 48.14
N TYR A 312 5.32 -9.59 47.31
CA TYR A 312 5.38 -10.15 45.95
C TYR A 312 4.72 -9.21 44.94
N GLY A 313 5.10 -9.35 43.67
CA GLY A 313 4.50 -8.57 42.58
C GLY A 313 3.18 -9.18 42.13
N HIS A 314 3.17 -10.50 41.86
CA HIS A 314 1.98 -11.21 41.41
C HIS A 314 2.03 -12.70 41.78
N LEU A 315 0.88 -13.30 42.07
CA LEU A 315 0.71 -14.76 42.22
C LEU A 315 0.00 -15.32 40.99
N LEU A 316 0.68 -16.20 40.24
CA LEU A 316 0.00 -16.86 39.12
C LEU A 316 -1.00 -17.89 39.65
N GLU A 317 -1.94 -18.24 38.79
CA GLU A 317 -2.93 -19.30 39.03
C GLU A 317 -2.26 -20.61 39.46
N ILE A 318 -2.86 -21.28 40.45
CA ILE A 318 -2.39 -22.57 40.95
C ILE A 318 -2.55 -23.59 39.82
N ARG A 319 -1.46 -24.25 39.45
CA ARG A 319 -1.49 -25.33 38.45
C ARG A 319 -0.74 -26.53 38.97
N ARG A 320 -1.40 -27.69 38.98
CA ARG A 320 -0.81 -28.96 39.44
C ARG A 320 -0.19 -28.83 40.83
N ASN A 321 -0.93 -28.23 41.75
CA ASN A 321 -0.52 -28.07 43.16
C ASN A 321 0.81 -27.30 43.31
N LYS A 322 1.05 -26.35 42.39
CA LYS A 322 2.20 -25.44 42.43
C LYS A 322 1.72 -24.01 42.53
N LEU A 323 2.21 -23.33 43.56
CA LEU A 323 2.15 -21.89 43.71
C LEU A 323 3.35 -21.26 43.00
N TYR A 324 3.08 -20.31 42.12
CA TYR A 324 4.12 -19.52 41.46
C TYR A 324 4.06 -18.08 41.98
N VAL A 325 5.08 -17.69 42.72
CA VAL A 325 5.22 -16.35 43.28
C VAL A 325 6.18 -15.56 42.42
N TYR A 326 5.72 -14.45 41.83
CA TYR A 326 6.55 -13.56 41.01
C TYR A 326 6.94 -12.30 41.80
N PHE A 327 8.20 -11.88 41.64
CA PHE A 327 8.79 -10.74 42.33
C PHE A 327 9.22 -9.66 41.35
N ASN A 328 9.15 -8.40 41.77
CA ASN A 328 9.49 -7.26 40.90
C ASN A 328 11.01 -7.09 40.73
N ASN A 329 11.79 -7.56 41.70
CA ASN A 329 13.25 -7.59 41.63
C ASN A 329 13.84 -8.82 42.33
N ILE A 330 15.13 -9.09 42.09
CA ILE A 330 15.80 -10.30 42.58
C ILE A 330 16.07 -10.27 44.09
N ILE A 331 16.26 -9.08 44.67
CA ILE A 331 16.52 -8.91 46.11
C ILE A 331 15.28 -9.31 46.91
N GLN A 332 14.10 -8.84 46.49
CA GLN A 332 12.81 -9.23 47.08
C GLN A 332 12.58 -10.74 46.99
N LYS A 333 12.91 -11.34 45.84
CA LYS A 333 12.84 -12.80 45.69
C LYS A 333 13.74 -13.50 46.72
N GLN A 334 15.01 -13.12 46.82
CA GLN A 334 15.96 -13.77 47.74
C GLN A 334 15.53 -13.63 49.21
N GLN A 335 15.02 -12.46 49.60
CA GLN A 335 14.48 -12.23 50.94
C GLN A 335 13.24 -13.10 51.21
N ALA A 336 12.29 -13.11 50.27
CA ALA A 336 11.09 -13.91 50.37
C ALA A 336 11.39 -15.42 50.36
N GLU A 337 12.39 -15.87 49.61
CA GLU A 337 12.78 -17.29 49.54
C GLU A 337 13.27 -17.81 50.89
N ARG A 338 13.96 -16.99 51.70
CA ARG A 338 14.37 -17.39 53.05
C ARG A 338 13.15 -17.74 53.92
N ILE A 339 12.09 -16.94 53.84
CA ILE A 339 10.86 -17.16 54.60
C ILE A 339 10.05 -18.31 53.97
N LEU A 340 9.86 -18.29 52.65
CA LEU A 340 9.11 -19.30 51.90
C LEU A 340 9.72 -20.71 51.96
N ASN A 341 11.02 -20.83 52.25
CA ASN A 341 11.69 -22.13 52.45
C ASN A 341 11.44 -22.72 53.84
N LEU A 342 11.09 -21.88 54.83
CA LEU A 342 10.77 -22.31 56.19
C LEU A 342 9.29 -22.63 56.38
N ILE A 343 8.45 -22.20 55.42
CA ILE A 343 7.01 -22.42 55.43
C ILE A 343 6.70 -23.74 54.72
N SER A 344 5.93 -24.61 55.38
CA SER A 344 5.24 -25.72 54.73
C SER A 344 3.86 -25.25 54.25
N PHE A 345 3.44 -25.74 53.07
CA PHE A 345 2.11 -25.49 52.51
C PHE A 345 1.30 -26.79 52.48
N ASP A 346 1.34 -27.55 53.57
CA ASP A 346 0.54 -28.76 53.76
C ASP A 346 -0.81 -28.45 54.42
N ALA A 347 -1.63 -29.50 54.62
CA ALA A 347 -2.95 -29.37 55.23
C ALA A 347 -2.89 -29.00 56.73
N ASN A 348 -1.84 -29.41 57.44
CA ASN A 348 -1.64 -29.07 58.86
C ASN A 348 -1.36 -27.58 59.01
N SER A 349 -0.44 -27.06 58.19
CA SER A 349 -0.07 -25.63 58.15
C SER A 349 -1.26 -24.73 57.79
N PHE A 350 -2.18 -25.22 56.95
CA PHE A 350 -3.42 -24.52 56.64
C PHE A 350 -4.35 -24.44 57.85
N SER A 351 -4.56 -25.57 58.53
CA SER A 351 -5.42 -25.67 59.71
C SER A 351 -4.92 -24.78 60.84
N ASP A 352 -3.62 -24.82 61.12
CA ASP A 352 -2.96 -23.98 62.15
C ASP A 352 -3.13 -22.48 61.85
N TRP A 353 -3.00 -22.09 60.58
CA TRP A 353 -3.24 -20.71 60.17
C TRP A 353 -4.71 -20.29 60.34
N CYS A 354 -5.67 -21.14 59.98
CA CYS A 354 -7.08 -20.84 60.18
C CYS A 354 -7.41 -20.63 61.67
N HIS A 355 -6.86 -21.43 62.58
CA HIS A 355 -7.07 -21.25 64.02
C HIS A 355 -6.44 -19.97 64.59
N THR A 356 -5.26 -19.60 64.09
CA THR A 356 -4.54 -18.39 64.53
C THR A 356 -5.06 -17.10 63.91
N SER A 357 -5.85 -17.17 62.83
CA SER A 357 -6.43 -15.99 62.16
C SER A 357 -7.87 -15.67 62.56
N THR A 358 -8.53 -16.55 63.32
CA THR A 358 -9.85 -16.35 63.93
C THR A 358 -9.81 -15.94 65.41
N SER A 359 -8.61 -15.81 65.97
CA SER A 359 -8.34 -15.25 67.31
C SER A 359 -7.85 -13.83 67.16
#